data_AF-A0A3D2I2P3-F1
#
_entry.id   AF-A0A3D2I2P3-F1
#
_cell.length_a   1.000
_cell.length_b   1.000
_cell.length_c   1.000
_cell.angle_alpha   90.00
_cell.angle_beta   90.00
_cell.angle_gamma   90.00
#
_symmetry.space_group_name_H-M   'P 1'
#
loop_
_entity.id
_entity.type
_entity.pdbx_description
1 polymer ?
#
loop_
_entity_poly.entity_id
_entity_poly.type
_entity_poly.pdbx_seq_one_letter_code
_entity_poly.pdbx_strand_id
1 'polypeptide(L)'
;MLVGKCPKPSEKTERKYAEWDAERKGTSWKAKLKAVIDVTIPKAKDFDDFLRLMEAAGYEIKRGKYISFRAPGQERFTRSKTLGEAYTVEAITERIAGTYRAKPKALRQEKAGVSMLIDIQNSIKAAESKGYEQWAKIHNLKQAAKTLNFLTEHDISEYEQLQAAKNGGKLPDFKTLHMEYKELTEKKDKLYQEYGKLKKKVKQYDTIKQNVDSILRQAKQPEWEKQTER
;
A
#
# COMPACT_ATOMS: atom_id res chain seq x y z
N MET A 1 -5.21 -16.75 -39.32
CA MET A 1 -4.55 -15.68 -38.54
C MET A 1 -5.60 -15.01 -37.66
N LEU A 2 -5.63 -15.31 -36.36
CA LEU A 2 -6.51 -14.62 -35.42
C LEU A 2 -5.74 -13.43 -34.83
N VAL A 3 -6.01 -12.24 -35.36
CA VAL A 3 -5.47 -10.99 -34.83
C VAL A 3 -6.13 -10.74 -33.47
N GLY A 4 -5.41 -11.05 -32.40
CA GLY A 4 -5.85 -10.78 -31.04
C GLY A 4 -6.05 -9.27 -30.86
N LYS A 5 -7.30 -8.83 -30.69
CA LYS A 5 -7.59 -7.43 -30.39
C LYS A 5 -6.93 -7.08 -29.06
N CYS A 6 -6.01 -6.10 -29.07
CA CYS A 6 -5.46 -5.51 -27.86
C CYS A 6 -6.62 -4.99 -26.98
N PRO A 7 -6.64 -5.31 -25.68
CA PRO A 7 -7.68 -4.81 -24.79
C PRO A 7 -7.59 -3.29 -24.71
N LYS A 8 -8.69 -2.60 -25.04
CA LYS A 8 -8.75 -1.15 -24.94
C LYS A 8 -8.65 -0.71 -23.46
N PRO A 9 -7.96 0.40 -23.16
CA PRO A 9 -7.92 0.94 -21.81
C PRO A 9 -9.36 1.19 -21.33
N SER A 10 -9.64 0.84 -20.08
CA SER A 10 -10.96 1.15 -19.49
C SER A 10 -11.12 2.66 -19.27
N GLU A 11 -12.34 3.20 -19.32
CA GLU A 11 -12.63 4.62 -19.01
C GLU A 11 -12.02 5.10 -17.68
N LYS A 12 -11.90 4.19 -16.69
CA LYS A 12 -11.26 4.48 -15.39
C LYS A 12 -9.76 4.82 -15.55
N THR A 13 -9.09 4.18 -16.51
CA THR A 13 -7.67 4.41 -16.81
C THR A 13 -7.48 5.72 -17.57
N GLU A 14 -8.42 6.08 -18.43
CA GLU A 14 -8.43 7.35 -19.18
C GLU A 14 -8.69 8.56 -18.28
N ARG A 15 -9.66 8.46 -17.35
CA ARG A 15 -9.87 9.49 -16.31
C ARG A 15 -8.62 9.73 -15.47
N LYS A 16 -7.87 8.67 -15.15
CA LYS A 16 -6.61 8.77 -14.41
C LYS A 16 -5.50 9.47 -15.22
N TYR A 17 -5.48 9.30 -16.54
CA TYR A 17 -4.54 10.00 -17.41
C TYR A 17 -4.91 11.49 -17.56
N ALA A 18 -6.20 11.80 -17.72
CA ALA A 18 -6.69 13.17 -17.75
C ALA A 18 -6.42 13.92 -16.43
N GLU A 19 -6.57 13.24 -15.29
CA GLU A 19 -6.17 13.78 -13.99
C GLU A 19 -4.65 14.03 -13.89
N TRP A 20 -3.81 13.14 -14.46
CA TRP A 20 -2.36 13.30 -14.51
C TRP A 20 -1.92 14.47 -15.42
N ASP A 21 -2.57 14.63 -16.58
CA ASP A 21 -2.31 15.75 -17.50
C ASP A 21 -2.74 17.09 -16.88
N ALA A 22 -3.89 17.12 -16.20
CA ALA A 22 -4.36 18.30 -15.47
C ALA A 22 -3.49 18.66 -14.26
N GLU A 23 -2.85 17.69 -13.60
CA GLU A 23 -1.84 17.93 -12.56
C GLU A 23 -0.57 18.56 -13.14
N ARG A 24 -0.11 18.13 -14.33
CA ARG A 24 1.04 18.75 -15.01
C ARG A 24 0.75 20.15 -15.53
N LYS A 25 -0.47 20.40 -16.02
CA LYS A 25 -0.91 21.71 -16.53
C LYS A 25 -1.35 22.68 -15.42
N GLY A 26 -1.37 22.25 -14.15
CA GLY A 26 -1.78 23.08 -13.02
C GLY A 26 -3.28 23.42 -12.99
N THR A 27 -4.09 22.82 -13.88
CA THR A 27 -5.53 23.07 -13.98
C THR A 27 -6.34 22.26 -12.97
N SER A 28 -5.71 21.29 -12.28
CA SER A 28 -6.33 20.48 -11.25
C SER A 28 -6.82 21.31 -10.05
N TRP A 29 -8.00 20.97 -9.51
CA TRP A 29 -8.55 21.60 -8.30
C TRP A 29 -7.57 21.58 -7.12
N LYS A 30 -6.76 20.52 -6.98
CA LYS A 30 -5.72 20.43 -5.95
C LYS A 30 -4.60 21.44 -6.17
N ALA A 31 -4.19 21.66 -7.41
CA ALA A 31 -3.14 22.63 -7.75
C ALA A 31 -3.60 24.06 -7.48
N LYS A 32 -4.84 24.40 -7.89
CA LYS A 32 -5.47 25.69 -7.58
C LYS A 32 -5.55 25.92 -6.06
N LEU A 33 -6.01 24.92 -5.30
CA LEU A 33 -6.09 25.01 -3.85
C LEU A 33 -4.71 25.21 -3.20
N LYS A 34 -3.69 24.47 -3.64
CA LYS A 34 -2.30 24.66 -3.16
C LYS A 34 -1.80 26.08 -3.40
N ALA A 35 -1.98 26.59 -4.63
CA ALA A 35 -1.55 27.94 -4.98
C ALA A 35 -2.22 29.01 -4.11
N VAL A 36 -3.52 28.90 -3.86
CA VAL A 36 -4.24 29.83 -2.97
C VAL A 36 -3.72 29.70 -1.53
N ILE A 37 -3.54 28.49 -1.01
CA ILE A 37 -2.98 28.29 0.33
C ILE A 37 -1.60 28.95 0.46
N ASP A 38 -0.73 28.76 -0.53
CA ASP A 38 0.63 29.30 -0.53
C ASP A 38 0.66 30.84 -0.58
N VAL A 39 -0.32 31.47 -1.23
CA VAL A 39 -0.49 32.94 -1.25
C VAL A 39 -1.12 33.48 0.03
N THR A 40 -1.95 32.68 0.72
CA THR A 40 -2.67 33.09 1.93
C THR A 40 -1.80 32.96 3.18
N ILE A 41 -0.94 31.94 3.27
CA ILE A 41 -0.09 31.68 4.44
C ILE A 41 0.71 32.93 4.89
N PRO A 42 1.40 33.67 4.00
CA PRO A 42 2.16 34.85 4.42
C PRO A 42 1.31 36.01 4.94
N LYS A 43 0.00 36.02 4.64
CA LYS A 43 -0.93 37.09 5.04
C LYS A 43 -1.63 36.80 6.36
N ALA A 44 -1.66 35.53 6.78
CA ALA A 44 -2.36 35.09 7.97
C ALA A 44 -1.51 35.34 9.22
N LYS A 45 -2.16 35.80 10.29
CA LYS A 45 -1.53 35.94 11.61
C LYS A 45 -1.52 34.62 12.38
N ASP A 46 -2.63 33.90 12.30
CA ASP A 46 -2.88 32.64 12.99
C ASP A 46 -3.64 31.68 12.08
N PHE A 47 -3.75 30.43 12.51
CA PHE A 47 -4.44 29.41 11.73
C PHE A 47 -5.94 29.72 11.50
N ASP A 48 -6.63 30.27 12.50
CA ASP A 48 -8.04 30.69 12.33
C ASP A 48 -8.17 31.89 11.38
N ASP A 49 -7.19 32.81 11.37
CA ASP A 49 -7.16 33.94 10.44
C ASP A 49 -6.94 33.47 9.00
N PHE A 50 -6.06 32.48 8.82
CA PHE A 50 -5.90 31.78 7.54
C PHE A 50 -7.23 31.18 7.05
N LEU A 51 -8.03 30.54 7.91
CA LEU A 51 -9.32 29.97 7.50
C LEU A 51 -10.31 31.06 7.07
N ARG A 52 -10.35 32.20 7.75
CA ARG A 52 -11.18 33.36 7.35
C ARG A 52 -10.76 33.91 5.99
N LEU A 53 -9.46 34.03 5.74
CA LEU A 53 -8.94 34.49 4.44
C LEU A 53 -9.28 33.50 3.31
N MET A 54 -9.29 32.19 3.61
CA MET A 54 -9.71 31.16 2.64
C MET A 54 -11.21 31.21 2.36
N GLU A 55 -12.06 31.45 3.36
CA GLU A 55 -13.49 31.70 3.17
C GLU A 55 -13.75 32.98 2.35
N ALA A 56 -12.99 34.06 2.62
CA ALA A 56 -13.03 35.29 1.84
C ALA A 56 -12.57 35.09 0.38
N ALA A 57 -11.68 34.11 0.14
CA ALA A 57 -11.30 33.69 -1.21
C ALA A 57 -12.35 32.79 -1.90
N GLY A 58 -13.50 32.55 -1.26
CA GLY A 58 -14.62 31.79 -1.82
C GLY A 58 -14.54 30.29 -1.62
N TYR A 59 -13.67 29.80 -0.72
CA TYR A 59 -13.59 28.38 -0.40
C TYR A 59 -14.52 28.03 0.76
N GLU A 60 -15.30 26.97 0.60
CA GLU A 60 -16.05 26.40 1.71
C GLU A 60 -15.19 25.45 2.52
N ILE A 61 -15.24 25.58 3.85
CA ILE A 61 -14.39 24.86 4.78
C ILE A 61 -15.24 23.98 5.69
N LYS A 62 -14.85 22.71 5.82
CA LYS A 62 -15.40 21.79 6.83
C LYS A 62 -14.33 21.40 7.83
N ARG A 63 -14.58 21.70 9.10
CA ARG A 63 -13.75 21.30 10.24
C ARG A 63 -14.11 19.87 10.66
N GLY A 64 -13.11 19.05 10.93
CA GLY A 64 -13.23 17.64 11.32
C GLY A 64 -11.84 17.08 11.63
N LYS A 65 -11.65 15.75 11.60
CA LYS A 65 -10.30 15.15 11.79
C LYS A 65 -9.25 15.72 10.82
N TYR A 66 -9.69 16.06 9.60
CA TYR A 66 -8.89 16.80 8.62
C TYR A 66 -9.72 17.94 8.08
N ILE A 67 -9.12 19.11 7.91
CA ILE A 67 -9.79 20.24 7.27
C ILE A 67 -9.99 19.91 5.80
N SER A 68 -11.22 20.12 5.34
CA SER A 68 -11.60 19.87 3.96
C SER A 68 -12.05 21.16 3.31
N PHE A 69 -11.52 21.43 2.12
CA PHE A 69 -11.80 22.64 1.34
C PHE A 69 -12.60 22.28 0.09
N ARG A 70 -13.52 23.16 -0.30
CA ARG A 70 -14.26 23.05 -1.56
C ARG A 70 -14.19 24.38 -2.28
N ALA A 71 -13.65 24.34 -3.50
CA ALA A 71 -13.64 25.50 -4.39
C ALA A 71 -15.05 25.73 -4.98
N PRO A 72 -15.38 26.96 -5.41
CA PRO A 72 -16.65 27.22 -6.08
C PRO A 72 -16.74 26.41 -7.38
N GLY A 73 -17.83 25.65 -7.54
CA GLY A 73 -18.02 24.73 -8.68
C GLY A 73 -17.37 23.35 -8.53
N GLN A 74 -16.68 23.06 -7.41
CA GLN A 74 -16.18 21.73 -7.11
C GLN A 74 -17.26 20.90 -6.40
N GLU A 75 -17.63 19.74 -6.95
CA GLU A 75 -18.70 18.91 -6.37
C GLU A 75 -18.29 18.30 -5.00
N ARG A 76 -17.06 17.80 -4.90
CA ARG A 76 -16.55 17.09 -3.71
C ARG A 76 -15.50 17.90 -2.96
N PHE A 77 -15.51 17.77 -1.63
CA PHE A 77 -14.49 18.36 -0.77
C PHE A 77 -13.13 17.68 -0.96
N THR A 78 -12.08 18.49 -0.94
CA THR A 78 -10.68 18.06 -0.95
C THR A 78 -10.11 18.13 0.46
N ARG A 79 -9.65 17.00 1.01
CA ARG A 79 -9.04 16.96 2.35
C ARG A 79 -7.61 17.48 2.30
N SER A 80 -7.23 18.30 3.28
CA SER A 80 -5.87 18.86 3.41
C SER A 80 -4.77 17.77 3.39
N LYS A 81 -4.99 16.65 4.08
CA LYS A 81 -4.11 15.46 4.08
C LYS A 81 -3.76 14.94 2.68
N THR A 82 -4.67 15.05 1.72
CA THR A 82 -4.45 14.53 0.36
C THR A 82 -3.61 15.43 -0.53
N LEU A 83 -3.39 16.69 -0.10
CA LEU A 83 -2.56 17.65 -0.82
C LEU A 83 -1.06 17.38 -0.61
N GLY A 84 -0.70 16.77 0.51
CA GLY A 84 0.66 16.41 0.88
C GLY A 84 1.00 16.86 2.30
N GLU A 85 2.17 16.46 2.79
CA GLU A 85 2.62 16.75 4.15
C GLU A 85 2.80 18.25 4.41
N ALA A 86 3.13 19.05 3.39
CA ALA A 86 3.31 20.50 3.49
C ALA A 86 2.00 21.31 3.63
N TYR A 87 0.84 20.64 3.54
CA TYR A 87 -0.48 21.27 3.55
C TYR A 87 -1.37 20.70 4.66
N THR A 88 -0.80 19.99 5.64
CA THR A 88 -1.53 19.59 6.84
C THR A 88 -1.79 20.80 7.75
N VAL A 89 -2.71 20.66 8.71
CA VAL A 89 -3.00 21.72 9.68
C VAL A 89 -1.72 22.11 10.43
N GLU A 90 -0.99 21.12 10.93
CA GLU A 90 0.30 21.28 11.61
C GLU A 90 1.31 22.03 10.73
N ALA A 91 1.49 21.60 9.47
CA ALA A 91 2.42 22.25 8.56
C ALA A 91 2.02 23.69 8.22
N ILE A 92 0.73 23.99 8.04
CA ILE A 92 0.26 25.35 7.77
C ILE A 92 0.51 26.24 8.99
N THR A 93 0.20 25.76 10.20
CA THR A 93 0.48 26.50 11.44
C THR A 93 1.97 26.76 11.62
N GLU A 94 2.83 25.75 11.40
CA GLU A 94 4.29 25.91 11.44
C GLU A 94 4.80 26.88 10.38
N ARG A 95 4.17 26.92 9.19
CA ARG A 95 4.54 27.87 8.13
C ARG A 95 4.16 29.30 8.47
N ILE A 96 3.00 29.51 9.09
CA ILE A 96 2.58 30.83 9.60
C ILE A 96 3.53 31.29 10.72
N ALA A 97 3.91 30.39 11.62
CA ALA A 97 4.86 30.67 12.70
C ALA A 97 6.34 30.79 12.23
N GLY A 98 6.63 30.49 10.96
CA GLY A 98 7.99 30.52 10.40
C GLY A 98 8.92 29.39 10.87
N THR A 99 8.40 28.37 11.55
CA THR A 99 9.18 27.25 12.11
C THR A 99 9.20 26.00 11.22
N TYR A 100 8.45 26.02 10.11
CA TYR A 100 8.29 24.86 9.22
C TYR A 100 9.63 24.36 8.66
N ARG A 101 9.89 23.06 8.84
CA ARG A 101 11.01 22.36 8.22
C ARG A 101 10.49 21.28 7.28
N ALA A 102 10.79 21.41 6.00
CA ALA A 102 10.45 20.39 5.02
C ALA A 102 11.14 19.08 5.38
N LYS A 103 10.36 18.02 5.63
CA LYS A 103 10.93 16.68 5.82
C LYS A 103 11.58 16.27 4.49
N PRO A 104 12.86 15.84 4.50
CA PRO A 104 13.47 15.31 3.29
C PRO A 104 12.62 14.12 2.85
N LYS A 105 12.19 14.13 1.58
CA LYS A 105 11.53 12.96 1.00
C LYS A 105 12.55 11.84 1.06
N ALA A 106 12.34 10.87 1.95
CA ALA A 106 13.21 9.72 2.04
C ALA A 106 13.27 9.11 0.64
N LEU A 107 14.43 9.21 -0.02
CA LEU A 107 14.68 8.46 -1.23
C LEU A 107 14.48 7.01 -0.82
N ARG A 108 13.47 6.38 -1.42
CA ARG A 108 13.23 4.96 -1.20
C ARG A 108 14.48 4.26 -1.69
N GLN A 109 15.36 3.91 -0.76
CA GLN A 109 16.56 3.16 -1.08
C GLN A 109 16.09 1.87 -1.73
N GLU A 110 16.30 1.75 -3.04
CA GLU A 110 16.17 0.46 -3.69
C GLU A 110 17.24 -0.41 -3.05
N LYS A 111 16.82 -1.50 -2.39
CA LYS A 111 17.77 -2.46 -1.84
C LYS A 111 18.71 -2.86 -2.98
N ALA A 112 19.98 -2.50 -2.86
CA ALA A 112 21.02 -2.86 -3.80
C ALA A 112 21.25 -4.38 -3.68
N GLY A 113 20.53 -5.13 -4.49
CA GLY A 113 20.60 -6.58 -4.53
C GLY A 113 19.77 -7.08 -5.70
N VAL A 114 20.29 -8.07 -6.41
CA VAL A 114 19.55 -8.78 -7.46
C VAL A 114 18.33 -9.44 -6.80
N SER A 115 17.14 -8.88 -7.03
CA SER A 115 15.90 -9.48 -6.54
C SER A 115 15.67 -10.78 -7.30
N MET A 116 15.60 -11.90 -6.59
CA MET A 116 15.28 -13.20 -7.17
C MET A 116 13.93 -13.13 -7.90
N LEU A 117 13.86 -13.77 -9.07
CA LEU A 117 12.61 -13.92 -9.80
C LEU A 117 11.63 -14.77 -8.97
N ILE A 118 10.34 -14.44 -9.05
CA ILE A 118 9.29 -15.21 -8.40
C ILE A 118 9.08 -16.48 -9.23
N ASP A 119 9.22 -17.66 -8.61
CA ASP A 119 8.80 -18.91 -9.24
C ASP A 119 7.27 -18.96 -9.31
N ILE A 120 6.73 -18.64 -10.48
CA ILE A 120 5.30 -18.57 -10.72
C ILE A 120 4.67 -19.96 -10.68
N GLN A 121 5.40 -21.01 -11.10
CA GLN A 121 4.89 -22.38 -11.16
C GLN A 121 4.62 -22.95 -9.76
N ASN A 122 5.49 -22.63 -8.81
CA ASN A 122 5.37 -23.10 -7.42
C ASN A 122 4.73 -22.06 -6.47
N SER A 123 4.28 -20.91 -6.99
CA SER A 123 3.64 -19.88 -6.17
C SER A 123 2.16 -20.17 -5.98
N ILE A 124 1.78 -20.59 -4.76
CA ILE A 124 0.38 -20.77 -4.35
C ILE A 124 -0.45 -19.51 -4.66
N LYS A 125 0.11 -18.32 -4.41
CA LYS A 125 -0.56 -17.04 -4.69
C LYS A 125 -0.80 -16.79 -6.19
N ALA A 126 0.11 -17.26 -7.05
CA ALA A 126 -0.07 -17.18 -8.50
C ALA A 126 -1.11 -18.18 -8.99
N ALA A 127 -1.15 -19.38 -8.40
CA ALA A 127 -2.19 -20.38 -8.70
C ALA A 127 -3.58 -19.92 -8.25
N GLU A 128 -3.69 -19.28 -7.08
CA GLU A 128 -4.96 -18.81 -6.50
C GLU A 128 -5.49 -17.52 -7.15
N SER A 129 -4.62 -16.66 -7.71
CA SER A 129 -5.02 -15.35 -8.23
C SER A 129 -4.37 -15.02 -9.57
N LYS A 130 -5.22 -14.94 -10.60
CA LYS A 130 -4.84 -14.47 -11.94
C LYS A 130 -4.23 -13.07 -11.93
N GLY A 131 -4.69 -12.20 -11.03
CA GLY A 131 -4.14 -10.86 -10.87
C GLY A 131 -2.71 -10.87 -10.31
N TYR A 132 -2.44 -11.76 -9.34
CA TYR A 132 -1.11 -11.93 -8.78
C TYR A 132 -0.16 -12.59 -9.78
N GLU A 133 -0.63 -13.58 -10.55
CA GLU A 133 0.13 -14.20 -11.63
C GLU A 133 0.59 -13.16 -12.66
N GLN A 134 -0.31 -12.29 -13.11
CA GLN A 134 0.02 -11.25 -14.07
C GLN A 134 0.96 -10.19 -13.49
N TRP A 135 0.77 -9.82 -12.22
CA TRP A 135 1.72 -8.95 -11.52
C TRP A 135 3.11 -9.58 -11.41
N ALA A 136 3.19 -10.87 -11.06
CA ALA A 136 4.45 -11.60 -10.92
C ALA A 136 5.19 -11.72 -12.27
N LYS A 137 4.47 -11.98 -13.37
CA LYS A 137 5.05 -11.96 -14.73
C LYS A 137 5.68 -10.61 -15.06
N ILE A 138 4.94 -9.52 -14.86
CA ILE A 138 5.44 -8.16 -15.13
C ILE A 138 6.61 -7.82 -14.20
N HIS A 139 6.53 -8.21 -12.93
CA HIS A 139 7.60 -8.01 -11.97
C HIS A 139 8.88 -8.73 -12.38
N ASN A 140 8.78 -10.02 -12.72
CA ASN A 140 9.90 -10.84 -13.17
C ASN A 140 10.54 -10.27 -14.43
N LEU A 141 9.76 -9.83 -15.42
CA LEU A 141 10.29 -9.18 -16.62
C LEU A 141 11.06 -7.89 -16.29
N LYS A 142 10.52 -7.05 -15.39
CA LYS A 142 11.21 -5.84 -14.95
C LYS A 142 12.51 -6.14 -14.21
N GLN A 143 12.52 -7.17 -13.35
CA GLN A 143 13.74 -7.60 -12.66
C GLN A 143 14.76 -8.16 -13.65
N ALA A 144 14.34 -9.01 -14.58
CA ALA A 144 15.22 -9.56 -15.61
C ALA A 144 15.86 -8.47 -16.47
N ALA A 145 15.08 -7.47 -16.90
CA ALA A 145 15.60 -6.31 -17.63
C ALA A 145 16.59 -5.49 -16.79
N LYS A 146 16.29 -5.26 -15.50
CA LYS A 146 17.21 -4.57 -14.59
C LYS A 146 18.52 -5.35 -14.41
N THR A 147 18.43 -6.67 -14.24
CA THR A 147 19.60 -7.55 -14.15
C THR A 147 20.40 -7.51 -15.45
N LEU A 148 19.75 -7.59 -16.62
CA LEU A 148 20.43 -7.51 -17.90
C LEU A 148 21.16 -6.18 -18.09
N ASN A 149 20.52 -5.06 -17.74
CA ASN A 149 21.14 -3.73 -17.79
C ASN A 149 22.37 -3.68 -16.88
N PHE A 150 22.24 -4.16 -15.63
CA PHE A 150 23.35 -4.22 -14.69
C PHE A 150 24.51 -5.07 -15.22
N LEU A 151 24.23 -6.26 -15.77
CA LEU A 151 25.26 -7.12 -16.35
C LEU A 151 25.95 -6.46 -17.54
N THR A 152 25.20 -5.73 -18.36
CA THR A 152 25.74 -4.98 -19.51
C THR A 152 26.58 -3.79 -19.06
N GLU A 153 26.11 -3.01 -18.07
CA GLU A 153 26.83 -1.84 -17.52
C GLU A 153 28.15 -2.21 -16.85
N HIS A 154 28.25 -3.44 -16.33
CA HIS A 154 29.45 -3.95 -15.66
C HIS A 154 30.27 -4.93 -16.51
N ASP A 155 29.98 -5.05 -17.82
CA ASP A 155 30.65 -5.97 -18.75
C ASP A 155 30.73 -7.43 -18.24
N ILE A 156 29.70 -7.87 -17.52
CA ILE A 156 29.59 -9.21 -16.96
C ILE A 156 28.94 -10.11 -18.03
N SER A 157 29.76 -10.67 -18.91
CA SER A 157 29.32 -11.55 -20.00
C SER A 157 29.37 -13.03 -19.65
N GLU A 158 30.14 -13.41 -18.62
CA GLU A 158 30.32 -14.82 -18.23
C GLU A 158 29.80 -15.13 -16.82
N TYR A 159 29.29 -16.36 -16.68
CA TYR A 159 28.84 -16.91 -15.40
C TYR A 159 29.97 -16.93 -14.34
N GLU A 160 31.22 -17.11 -14.76
CA GLU A 160 32.39 -17.10 -13.88
C GLU A 160 32.71 -15.71 -13.31
N GLN A 161 32.49 -14.64 -14.09
CA GLN A 161 32.64 -13.25 -13.63
C GLN A 161 31.56 -12.89 -12.59
N LEU A 162 30.36 -13.45 -12.75
CA LEU A 162 29.24 -13.30 -11.82
C LEU A 162 29.50 -14.07 -10.51
N GLN A 163 30.16 -15.23 -10.57
CA GLN A 163 30.65 -16.00 -9.42
C GLN A 163 31.78 -15.26 -8.67
N ALA A 164 32.74 -14.71 -9.40
CA ALA A 164 33.84 -13.92 -8.83
C ALA A 164 33.35 -12.62 -8.14
N ALA A 165 32.34 -11.96 -8.71
CA ALA A 165 31.68 -10.81 -8.11
C ALA A 165 30.82 -11.18 -6.88
N LYS A 166 30.52 -12.48 -6.66
CA LYS A 166 29.68 -12.97 -5.55
C LYS A 166 30.45 -13.34 -4.29
N ASN A 167 31.69 -12.86 -4.15
CA ASN A 167 32.51 -12.72 -2.93
C ASN A 167 33.82 -13.53 -2.98
N GLY A 168 34.90 -12.94 -2.47
CA GLY A 168 36.18 -13.59 -2.17
C GLY A 168 36.09 -14.67 -1.09
N GLY A 169 35.34 -15.74 -1.35
CA GLY A 169 35.25 -16.94 -0.52
C GLY A 169 34.52 -18.05 -1.27
N LYS A 170 35.12 -19.26 -1.29
CA LYS A 170 34.64 -20.45 -2.00
C LYS A 170 33.17 -20.75 -1.68
N LEU A 171 32.32 -20.86 -2.70
CA LEU A 171 30.91 -21.25 -2.54
C LEU A 171 30.78 -22.70 -2.05
N PRO A 172 29.78 -23.03 -1.21
CA PRO A 172 29.47 -24.39 -0.80
C PRO A 172 29.11 -25.26 -2.01
N ASP A 173 29.45 -26.56 -1.94
CA ASP A 173 29.20 -27.53 -2.99
C ASP A 173 27.70 -27.65 -3.34
N PHE A 174 27.37 -27.77 -4.62
CA PHE A 174 25.99 -27.82 -5.10
C PHE A 174 25.20 -28.98 -4.47
N LYS A 175 25.88 -30.11 -4.24
CA LYS A 175 25.29 -31.30 -3.64
C LYS A 175 24.88 -31.08 -2.18
N THR A 176 25.67 -30.35 -1.41
CA THR A 176 25.35 -30.01 -0.02
C THR A 176 24.17 -29.04 0.04
N LEU A 177 24.17 -28.02 -0.83
CA LEU A 177 23.09 -27.03 -0.88
C LEU A 177 21.75 -27.66 -1.30
N HIS A 178 21.76 -28.59 -2.26
CA HIS A 178 20.56 -29.30 -2.68
C HIS A 178 19.98 -30.18 -1.57
N MET A 179 20.84 -30.84 -0.80
CA MET A 179 20.42 -31.66 0.34
C MET A 179 19.80 -30.81 1.45
N GLU A 180 20.43 -29.69 1.80
CA GLU A 180 19.88 -28.72 2.77
C GLU A 180 18.52 -28.16 2.31
N TYR A 181 18.41 -27.83 1.02
CA TYR A 181 17.16 -27.33 0.45
C TYR A 181 16.03 -28.36 0.56
N LYS A 182 16.33 -29.62 0.25
CA LYS A 182 15.38 -30.73 0.37
C LYS A 182 14.92 -30.90 1.83
N GLU A 183 15.85 -30.92 2.78
CA GLU A 183 15.53 -31.04 4.21
C GLU A 183 14.69 -29.86 4.73
N LEU A 184 15.03 -28.63 4.33
CA LEU A 184 14.28 -27.43 4.69
C LEU A 184 12.85 -27.48 4.15
N THR A 185 12.69 -28.01 2.93
CA THR A 185 11.39 -28.17 2.29
C THR A 185 10.53 -29.17 3.06
N GLU A 186 11.10 -30.32 3.43
CA GLU A 186 10.41 -31.33 4.25
C GLU A 186 10.03 -30.81 5.64
N LYS A 187 10.92 -30.04 6.29
CA LYS A 187 10.64 -29.38 7.58
C LYS A 187 9.50 -28.37 7.44
N LYS A 188 9.51 -27.54 6.39
CA LYS A 188 8.44 -26.59 6.08
C LYS A 188 7.09 -27.30 5.90
N ASP A 189 7.07 -28.40 5.15
CA ASP A 189 5.81 -29.12 4.88
C ASP A 189 5.24 -29.77 6.14
N LYS A 190 6.09 -30.32 7.01
CA LYS A 190 5.68 -30.85 8.33
C LYS A 190 5.08 -29.75 9.21
N LEU A 191 5.73 -28.59 9.31
CA LEU A 191 5.21 -27.45 10.07
C LEU A 191 3.87 -26.96 9.53
N TYR A 192 3.69 -26.96 8.20
CA TYR A 192 2.44 -26.57 7.57
C TYR A 192 1.29 -27.54 7.89
N GLN A 193 1.56 -28.85 7.95
CA GLN A 193 0.57 -29.85 8.35
C GLN A 193 0.14 -29.65 9.81
N GLU A 194 1.09 -29.40 10.70
CA GLU A 194 0.80 -29.10 12.11
C GLU A 194 -0.01 -27.82 12.27
N TYR A 195 0.37 -26.76 11.57
CA TYR A 195 -0.37 -25.50 11.55
C TYR A 195 -1.82 -25.69 11.08
N GLY A 196 -2.03 -26.50 10.02
CA GLY A 196 -3.36 -26.85 9.53
C GLY A 196 -4.23 -27.57 10.57
N LYS A 197 -3.64 -28.49 11.34
CA LYS A 197 -4.31 -29.17 12.46
C LYS A 197 -4.65 -28.21 13.60
N LEU A 198 -3.70 -27.35 13.98
CA LEU A 198 -3.90 -26.37 15.06
C LEU A 198 -4.99 -25.35 14.70
N LYS A 199 -5.02 -24.89 13.46
CA LYS A 199 -6.08 -24.00 12.93
C LYS A 199 -7.47 -24.62 13.03
N LYS A 200 -7.61 -25.93 12.75
CA LYS A 200 -8.88 -26.64 12.94
C LYS A 200 -9.29 -26.70 14.40
N LYS A 201 -8.36 -26.96 15.32
CA LYS A 201 -8.61 -26.94 16.78
C LYS A 201 -9.06 -25.57 17.28
N VAL A 202 -8.41 -24.50 16.83
CA VAL A 202 -8.80 -23.12 17.17
C VAL A 202 -10.24 -22.84 16.71
N LYS A 203 -10.57 -23.22 15.47
CA LYS A 203 -11.94 -23.06 14.96
C LYS A 203 -12.98 -23.84 15.78
N GLN A 204 -12.65 -25.07 16.18
CA GLN A 204 -13.51 -25.87 17.06
C GLN A 204 -13.69 -25.21 18.44
N TYR A 205 -12.60 -24.70 19.02
CA TYR A 205 -12.66 -23.98 20.29
C TYR A 205 -13.52 -22.72 20.19
N ASP A 206 -13.39 -21.94 19.11
CA ASP A 206 -14.24 -20.77 18.86
C ASP A 206 -15.73 -21.17 18.74
N THR A 207 -16.05 -22.27 18.04
CA THR A 207 -17.42 -22.79 17.97
C THR A 207 -17.93 -23.20 19.35
N ILE A 208 -17.13 -23.94 20.13
CA ILE A 208 -17.51 -24.38 21.49
C ILE A 208 -17.74 -23.16 22.37
N LYS A 209 -16.85 -22.16 22.31
CA LYS A 209 -16.99 -20.91 23.06
C LYS A 209 -18.28 -20.17 22.70
N GLN A 210 -18.59 -20.03 21.41
CA GLN A 210 -19.85 -19.42 20.95
C GLN A 210 -21.08 -20.18 21.47
N ASN A 211 -21.03 -21.51 21.45
CA ASN A 211 -22.13 -22.34 21.98
C ASN A 211 -22.30 -22.16 23.50
N VAL A 212 -21.20 -22.17 24.26
CA VAL A 212 -21.22 -21.94 25.72
C VAL A 212 -21.74 -20.55 26.05
N ASP A 213 -21.25 -19.51 25.36
CA ASP A 213 -21.73 -18.14 25.53
C ASP A 213 -23.24 -18.01 25.23
N SER A 214 -23.75 -18.76 24.25
CA SER A 214 -25.19 -18.81 23.93
C SER A 214 -26.02 -19.46 25.04
N ILE A 215 -25.55 -20.59 25.60
CA ILE A 215 -26.24 -21.29 26.70
C ILE A 215 -26.26 -20.43 27.96
N LEU A 216 -25.12 -19.81 28.32
CA LEU A 216 -25.03 -18.92 29.48
C LEU A 216 -25.90 -17.67 29.33
N ARG A 217 -26.13 -17.19 28.10
CA ARG A 217 -27.09 -16.11 27.83
C ARG A 217 -28.55 -16.55 27.98
N GLN A 218 -28.90 -17.78 27.59
CA GLN A 218 -30.25 -18.32 27.76
C GLN A 218 -30.60 -18.57 29.23
N ALA A 219 -29.66 -19.08 30.03
CA ALA A 219 -29.83 -19.31 31.47
C ALA A 219 -30.01 -18.01 32.29
N LYS A 220 -29.77 -16.84 31.69
CA LYS A 220 -29.90 -15.53 32.32
C LYS A 220 -31.22 -14.81 31.99
N GLN A 221 -32.11 -15.44 31.21
CA GLN A 221 -33.48 -14.92 31.04
C GLN A 221 -34.31 -15.27 32.29
N PRO A 222 -34.87 -14.28 32.99
CA PRO A 222 -35.38 -14.48 34.34
C PRO A 222 -36.82 -15.04 34.35
N GLU A 223 -37.06 -16.10 35.12
CA GLU A 223 -38.36 -16.76 35.33
C GLU A 223 -39.30 -15.97 36.26
N TRP A 224 -39.60 -14.68 36.00
CA TRP A 224 -40.54 -13.90 36.85
C TRP A 224 -41.98 -13.78 36.34
N GLU A 225 -42.39 -14.52 35.30
CA GLU A 225 -43.77 -14.43 34.77
C GLU A 225 -44.64 -15.68 35.01
N LYS A 226 -44.43 -16.44 36.09
CA LYS A 226 -45.28 -17.61 36.41
C LYS A 226 -45.85 -17.67 37.83
N GLN A 227 -46.02 -16.52 38.48
CA GLN A 227 -46.81 -16.43 39.73
C GLN A 227 -47.69 -15.17 39.74
N THR A 228 -48.63 -15.07 38.79
CA THR A 228 -49.83 -14.22 38.90
C THR A 228 -50.92 -14.85 38.04
N GLU A 229 -51.42 -16.01 38.46
CA GLU A 229 -52.75 -16.52 38.07
C GLU A 229 -53.04 -17.79 38.87
N ARG A 230 -53.63 -17.61 40.06
CA ARG A 230 -54.64 -18.45 40.70
C ARG A 230 -55.05 -17.87 42.03
#